data_AF-A0A7S4VHC8-F1
#
_entry.id   AF-A0A7S4VHC8-F1
#
_cell.length_a   1.000
_cell.length_b   1.000
_cell.length_c   1.000
_cell.angle_alpha   90.00
_cell.angle_beta   90.00
_cell.angle_gamma   90.00
#
_symmetry.space_group_name_H-M   'P 1'
#
loop_
_entity.id
_entity.type
_entity.pdbx_description
1 polymer ?
#
loop_
_entity_poly.entity_id
_entity_poly.type
_entity_poly.pdbx_seq_one_letter_code
_entity_poly.pdbx_strand_id
1 'polypeptide(L)'
;MASKGFFSTPPVMGHLESYVPPVGSAGQAVQLLSGPLIMGLLFLFQMVKKNFSGQHASKLYTHIWKFISKAEARDKVGRIVQYGCRGLQGALTHLPESFPLQPYKSVVAEVQTTLAWARRTHRWGKEMPHIPALGEAISNCDVLEACQRAVLITFLVQDHIYWLLKVGILKFKSYSAIQWHRRNLRFITLSHVLNFSLCVREVMRIKEKQKQNDPKYSGSKEAVEKAESAIYDNQRMMVRYFLTFFQMLHVSQVKVMDDTYIGLFGMISSYIDASKQW
;
A
#
# COMPACT_ATOMS: atom_id res chain seq x y z
N MET A 1 -2.40 -16.55 46.07
CA MET A 1 -1.52 -15.72 45.22
C MET A 1 -0.40 -16.61 44.70
N ALA A 2 -0.29 -16.79 43.39
CA ALA A 2 0.90 -17.34 42.75
C ALA A 2 1.14 -16.51 41.47
N SER A 3 2.18 -15.69 41.47
CA SER A 3 2.59 -14.89 40.33
C SER A 3 3.15 -15.83 39.26
N LYS A 4 2.36 -16.07 38.20
CA LYS A 4 2.90 -16.69 36.99
C LYS A 4 3.81 -15.65 36.33
N GLY A 5 5.11 -15.89 36.40
CA GLY A 5 6.14 -15.03 35.80
C GLY A 5 5.89 -14.84 34.30
N PHE A 6 6.15 -13.63 33.84
CA PHE A 6 6.07 -13.17 32.44
C PHE A 6 6.90 -14.02 31.45
N PHE A 7 7.80 -14.87 31.97
CA PHE A 7 8.66 -15.79 31.22
C PHE A 7 8.16 -17.24 31.14
N SER A 8 6.94 -17.54 31.59
CA SER A 8 6.37 -18.91 31.51
C SER A 8 5.71 -19.25 30.16
N THR A 9 5.78 -18.35 29.17
CA THR A 9 5.37 -18.67 27.80
C THR A 9 6.39 -19.65 27.23
N PRO A 10 6.00 -20.89 26.87
CA PRO A 10 6.93 -21.80 26.22
C PRO A 10 7.46 -21.13 24.94
N PRO A 11 8.75 -21.30 24.60
CA PRO A 11 9.26 -20.89 23.31
C PRO A 11 8.35 -21.51 22.26
N VAL A 12 7.92 -20.70 21.29
CA VAL A 12 7.17 -21.18 20.13
C VAL A 12 8.03 -22.26 19.49
N MET A 13 7.73 -23.52 19.78
CA MET A 13 8.33 -24.67 19.11
C MET A 13 8.06 -24.45 17.63
N GLY A 14 9.12 -24.18 16.87
CA GLY A 14 9.04 -23.90 15.45
C GLY A 14 8.16 -24.94 14.78
N HIS A 15 7.25 -24.49 13.93
CA HIS A 15 6.46 -25.36 13.08
C HIS A 15 7.39 -26.42 12.47
N LEU A 16 7.06 -27.70 12.64
CA LEU A 16 7.61 -28.82 11.88
C LEU A 16 7.13 -28.71 10.42
N GLU A 17 7.35 -27.56 9.79
CA GLU A 17 7.16 -27.37 8.37
C GLU A 17 8.33 -28.10 7.70
N SER A 18 8.03 -29.27 7.15
CA SER A 18 8.89 -29.90 6.15
C SER A 18 9.28 -28.85 5.11
N TYR A 19 10.58 -28.67 4.86
CA TYR A 19 11.11 -27.70 3.87
C TYR A 19 10.45 -27.78 2.49
N VAL A 20 9.78 -28.91 2.19
CA VAL A 20 8.89 -29.08 1.06
C VAL A 20 7.58 -29.68 1.59
N PRO A 21 6.43 -28.98 1.51
CA PRO A 21 5.16 -29.57 1.90
C PRO A 21 4.87 -30.81 1.02
N PRO A 22 4.35 -31.90 1.60
CA PRO A 22 3.98 -33.07 0.80
C PRO A 22 2.97 -32.64 -0.27
N VAL A 23 3.31 -32.89 -1.53
CA VAL A 23 2.44 -32.59 -2.69
C VAL A 23 1.32 -33.62 -2.70
N GLY A 24 0.19 -33.28 -2.06
CA GLY A 24 -0.99 -34.14 -1.96
C GLY A 24 -1.92 -34.07 -3.17
N SER A 25 -1.68 -33.15 -4.12
CA SER A 25 -2.48 -33.01 -5.34
C SER A 25 -1.71 -32.39 -6.49
N ALA A 26 -2.15 -32.65 -7.72
CA ALA A 26 -1.59 -32.03 -8.93
C ALA A 26 -1.66 -30.49 -8.89
N GLY A 27 -2.72 -29.92 -8.29
CA GLY A 27 -2.85 -28.47 -8.10
C GLY A 27 -1.77 -27.89 -7.19
N GLN A 28 -1.42 -28.59 -6.10
CA GLN A 28 -0.31 -28.20 -5.21
C GLN A 28 1.04 -28.31 -5.92
N ALA A 29 1.23 -29.32 -6.77
CA ALA A 29 2.43 -29.48 -7.58
C ALA A 29 2.61 -28.27 -8.52
N VAL A 30 1.54 -27.87 -9.21
CA VAL A 30 1.54 -26.71 -10.10
C VAL A 30 1.83 -25.43 -9.33
N GLN A 31 1.22 -25.23 -8.16
CA GLN A 31 1.51 -24.07 -7.31
C GLN A 31 2.98 -24.00 -6.90
N LEU A 32 3.55 -25.13 -6.46
CA LEU A 32 4.94 -25.22 -6.00
C LEU A 32 5.95 -24.99 -7.13
N LEU A 33 5.64 -25.48 -8.33
CA LEU A 33 6.47 -25.34 -9.52
C LEU A 33 6.27 -24.00 -10.26
N SER A 34 5.14 -23.33 -10.06
CA SER A 34 4.81 -22.09 -10.78
C SER A 34 5.85 -20.99 -10.59
N GLY A 35 6.35 -20.78 -9.37
CA GLY A 35 7.36 -19.78 -9.07
C GLY A 35 8.67 -20.03 -9.84
N PRO A 36 9.32 -21.19 -9.66
CA PRO A 36 10.50 -21.56 -10.44
C PRO A 36 10.29 -21.55 -11.96
N LEU A 37 9.13 -22.02 -12.46
CA LEU A 37 8.81 -22.03 -13.90
C LEU A 37 8.70 -20.62 -14.47
N ILE A 38 8.00 -19.71 -13.78
CA ILE A 38 7.89 -18.31 -14.20
C ILE A 38 9.27 -17.65 -14.22
N MET A 39 10.08 -17.89 -13.18
CA MET A 39 11.45 -17.37 -13.11
C MET A 39 12.33 -17.92 -14.23
N GLY A 40 12.23 -19.22 -14.53
CA GLY A 40 12.93 -19.88 -15.63
C GLY A 40 12.53 -19.30 -16.99
N LEU A 41 11.23 -19.10 -17.23
CA LEU A 41 10.72 -18.48 -18.46
C LEU A 41 11.21 -17.03 -18.63
N LEU A 42 11.17 -16.24 -17.56
CA LEU A 42 11.69 -14.87 -17.59
C LEU A 42 13.20 -14.83 -17.88
N PHE A 43 13.96 -15.76 -17.32
CA PHE A 43 15.39 -15.89 -17.57
C PHE A 43 15.67 -16.30 -19.03
N LEU A 44 14.92 -17.28 -19.55
CA LEU A 44 15.05 -17.75 -20.93
C LEU A 44 14.71 -16.64 -21.92
N PHE A 45 13.68 -15.84 -21.65
CA PHE A 45 13.32 -14.68 -22.45
C PHE A 45 14.43 -13.62 -22.49
N GLN A 46 15.13 -13.40 -21.37
CA GLN A 46 16.30 -12.51 -21.32
C GLN A 46 17.49 -13.06 -22.12
N MET A 47 17.75 -14.37 -22.05
CA MET A 47 18.81 -15.01 -22.83
C MET A 47 18.54 -14.91 -24.33
N VAL A 48 17.31 -15.21 -24.75
CA VAL A 48 16.88 -15.08 -26.15
C VAL A 48 17.05 -13.64 -26.63
N LYS A 49 16.60 -12.66 -25.84
CA LYS A 49 16.76 -11.24 -26.15
C LYS A 49 18.23 -10.82 -26.29
N LYS A 50 19.11 -11.28 -25.38
CA LYS A 50 20.57 -11.02 -25.46
C LYS A 50 21.13 -11.50 -26.79
N ASN A 51 20.76 -12.71 -27.22
CA ASN A 51 21.24 -13.29 -28.47
C ASN A 51 20.78 -12.51 -29.71
N PHE A 52 19.59 -11.89 -29.66
CA PHE A 52 19.06 -11.10 -30.77
C PHE A 52 19.56 -9.64 -30.81
N SER A 53 19.76 -8.98 -29.65
CA SER A 53 20.08 -7.54 -29.62
C SER A 53 21.51 -7.21 -29.18
N GLY A 54 22.35 -8.20 -28.85
CA GLY A 54 23.72 -8.00 -28.34
C GLY A 54 23.80 -7.28 -26.98
N GLN A 55 22.65 -6.94 -26.39
CA GLN A 55 22.51 -6.25 -25.12
C GLN A 55 21.73 -7.14 -24.16
N HIS A 56 22.24 -7.27 -22.94
CA HIS A 56 21.57 -8.04 -21.88
C HIS A 56 20.19 -7.48 -21.48
N ALA A 57 19.91 -6.21 -21.78
CA ALA A 57 18.69 -5.51 -21.37
C ALA A 57 18.40 -4.31 -22.26
N SER A 58 17.12 -4.08 -22.60
CA SER A 58 16.71 -2.75 -23.09
C SER A 58 16.70 -1.76 -21.93
N LYS A 59 16.84 -0.45 -22.19
CA LYS A 59 16.68 0.60 -21.16
C LYS A 59 15.39 0.40 -20.32
N LEU A 60 14.30 0.00 -20.99
CA LEU A 60 13.04 -0.37 -20.35
C LEU A 60 13.19 -1.52 -19.34
N TYR A 61 13.93 -2.58 -19.67
CA TYR A 61 14.18 -3.69 -18.75
C TYR A 61 14.97 -3.23 -17.52
N THR A 62 16.02 -2.42 -17.71
CA THR A 62 16.80 -1.89 -16.58
C THR A 62 15.94 -1.01 -15.67
N HIS A 63 15.03 -0.21 -16.24
CA HIS A 63 14.09 0.61 -15.47
C HIS A 63 13.08 -0.26 -14.71
N ILE A 64 12.47 -1.26 -15.36
CA ILE A 64 11.58 -2.23 -14.71
C ILE A 64 12.31 -2.94 -13.57
N TRP A 65 13.54 -3.41 -13.80
CA TRP A 65 14.34 -4.11 -12.79
C TRP A 65 14.64 -3.21 -11.58
N LYS A 66 15.08 -1.97 -11.82
CA LYS A 66 15.30 -0.96 -10.76
C LYS A 66 14.02 -0.63 -10.01
N PHE A 67 12.88 -0.64 -10.68
CA PHE A 67 11.59 -0.41 -10.06
C PHE A 67 11.22 -1.60 -9.15
N ILE A 68 11.19 -2.83 -9.67
CA ILE A 68 10.79 -4.01 -8.89
C ILE A 68 11.78 -4.37 -7.78
N SER A 69 13.03 -3.93 -7.85
CA SER A 69 14.02 -4.15 -6.78
C SER A 69 13.75 -3.31 -5.53
N LYS A 70 12.99 -2.20 -5.65
CA LYS A 70 12.56 -1.38 -4.51
C LYS A 70 11.40 -2.06 -3.77
N ALA A 71 11.54 -2.26 -2.46
CA ALA A 71 10.48 -2.84 -1.64
C ALA A 71 9.18 -2.01 -1.68
N GLU A 72 9.28 -0.69 -1.68
CA GLU A 72 8.12 0.22 -1.76
C GLU A 72 7.37 0.06 -3.08
N ALA A 73 8.08 -0.09 -4.19
CA ALA A 73 7.47 -0.31 -5.51
C ALA A 73 6.70 -1.64 -5.55
N ARG A 74 7.25 -2.71 -4.98
CA ARG A 74 6.56 -4.00 -4.85
C ARG A 74 5.28 -3.90 -4.02
N ASP A 75 5.28 -3.15 -2.92
CA ASP A 75 4.05 -2.87 -2.14
C ASP A 75 3.00 -2.15 -3.00
N LYS A 76 3.39 -1.18 -3.83
CA LYS A 76 2.44 -0.48 -4.72
C LYS A 76 1.89 -1.39 -5.82
N VAL A 77 2.72 -2.23 -6.43
CA VAL A 77 2.24 -3.23 -7.40
C VAL A 77 1.26 -4.19 -6.74
N GLY A 78 1.60 -4.72 -5.55
CA GLY A 78 0.68 -5.56 -4.78
C GLY A 78 -0.62 -4.86 -4.44
N ARG A 79 -0.57 -3.55 -4.16
CA ARG A 79 -1.76 -2.71 -3.95
C ARG A 79 -2.63 -2.60 -5.20
N ILE A 80 -2.03 -2.38 -6.39
CA ILE A 80 -2.76 -2.33 -7.66
C ILE A 80 -3.49 -3.65 -7.89
N VAL A 81 -2.81 -4.79 -7.75
CA VAL A 81 -3.42 -6.12 -7.92
C VAL A 81 -4.53 -6.35 -6.90
N GLN A 82 -4.30 -6.02 -5.63
CA GLN A 82 -5.30 -6.11 -4.57
C GLN A 82 -6.60 -5.36 -4.93
N TYR A 83 -6.49 -4.12 -5.40
CA TYR A 83 -7.67 -3.34 -5.78
C TYR A 83 -8.28 -3.79 -7.12
N GLY A 84 -7.48 -4.34 -8.03
CA GLY A 84 -7.99 -5.04 -9.22
C GLY A 84 -8.86 -6.24 -8.84
N CYS A 85 -8.41 -7.06 -7.87
CA CYS A 85 -9.23 -8.14 -7.33
C CYS A 85 -10.51 -7.63 -6.66
N ARG A 86 -10.47 -6.49 -5.97
CA ARG A 86 -11.67 -5.87 -5.39
C ARG A 86 -12.65 -5.40 -6.47
N GLY A 87 -12.14 -4.76 -7.51
CA GLY A 87 -12.95 -4.32 -8.64
C GLY A 87 -13.62 -5.48 -9.36
N LEU A 88 -12.86 -6.56 -9.58
CA LEU A 88 -13.38 -7.80 -10.17
C LEU A 88 -14.45 -8.46 -9.29
N GLN A 89 -14.27 -8.48 -7.96
CA GLN A 89 -15.31 -8.98 -7.06
C GLN A 89 -16.61 -8.17 -7.17
N GLY A 90 -16.51 -6.84 -7.23
CA GLY A 90 -17.68 -5.97 -7.45
C GLY A 90 -18.34 -6.25 -8.80
N ALA A 91 -17.56 -6.37 -9.88
CA ALA A 91 -18.11 -6.70 -11.19
C ALA A 91 -18.82 -8.06 -11.19
N LEU A 92 -18.23 -9.08 -10.55
CA LEU A 92 -18.83 -10.42 -10.43
C LEU A 92 -20.11 -10.44 -9.59
N THR A 93 -20.34 -9.46 -8.70
CA THR A 93 -21.64 -9.37 -7.99
C THR A 93 -22.80 -8.93 -8.88
N HIS A 94 -22.51 -8.28 -10.01
CA HIS A 94 -23.53 -7.83 -10.96
C HIS A 94 -23.74 -8.77 -12.14
N LEU A 95 -22.88 -9.80 -12.28
CA LEU A 95 -22.97 -10.78 -13.35
C LEU A 95 -23.85 -11.97 -12.94
N PRO A 96 -24.54 -12.64 -13.87
CA PRO A 96 -25.30 -13.86 -13.59
C PRO A 96 -24.42 -14.95 -12.98
N GLU A 97 -25.01 -15.84 -12.16
CA GLU A 97 -24.31 -16.98 -11.56
C GLU A 97 -23.79 -17.97 -12.61
N SER A 98 -24.41 -18.02 -13.79
CA SER A 98 -23.98 -18.84 -14.93
C SER A 98 -22.72 -18.30 -15.64
N PHE A 99 -22.25 -17.11 -15.28
CA PHE A 99 -21.09 -16.51 -15.93
C PHE A 99 -19.81 -17.31 -15.64
N PRO A 100 -18.96 -17.61 -16.64
CA PRO A 100 -17.81 -18.51 -16.48
C PRO A 100 -16.80 -18.13 -15.38
N LEU A 101 -16.75 -16.85 -14.98
CA LEU A 101 -15.85 -16.38 -13.93
C LEU A 101 -16.39 -16.50 -12.50
N GLN A 102 -17.68 -16.84 -12.30
CA GLN A 102 -18.28 -16.94 -10.97
C GLN A 102 -17.60 -17.97 -10.05
N PRO A 103 -17.17 -19.15 -10.52
CA PRO A 103 -16.46 -20.12 -9.67
C PRO A 103 -15.15 -19.58 -9.08
N TYR A 104 -14.53 -18.57 -9.71
CA TYR A 104 -13.27 -17.99 -9.26
C TYR A 104 -13.45 -16.84 -8.25
N LYS A 105 -14.69 -16.43 -7.94
CA LYS A 105 -14.97 -15.31 -7.04
C LYS A 105 -14.32 -15.46 -5.66
N SER A 106 -14.34 -16.67 -5.09
CA SER A 106 -13.70 -16.99 -3.81
C SER A 106 -12.17 -16.86 -3.89
N VAL A 107 -11.56 -17.37 -4.96
CA VAL A 107 -10.11 -17.28 -5.20
C VAL A 107 -9.67 -15.83 -5.34
N VAL A 108 -10.44 -15.01 -6.08
CA VAL A 108 -10.15 -13.58 -6.22
C VAL A 108 -10.22 -12.86 -4.86
N ALA A 109 -11.21 -13.19 -4.03
CA ALA A 109 -11.34 -12.64 -2.68
C ALA A 109 -10.17 -13.06 -1.76
N GLU A 110 -9.70 -14.29 -1.90
CA GLU A 110 -8.52 -14.78 -1.18
C GLU A 110 -7.25 -14.03 -1.59
N VAL A 111 -6.98 -13.91 -2.89
CA VAL A 111 -5.82 -13.14 -3.40
C VAL A 111 -5.85 -11.70 -2.90
N GLN A 112 -7.01 -11.03 -2.96
CA GLN A 112 -7.17 -9.68 -2.41
C GLN A 112 -6.78 -9.64 -0.92
N THR A 113 -7.30 -10.60 -0.13
CA THR A 113 -7.13 -10.63 1.32
C THR A 113 -5.67 -10.92 1.68
N THR A 114 -5.03 -11.89 1.01
CA THR A 114 -3.62 -12.23 1.19
C THR A 114 -2.70 -11.07 0.86
N LEU A 115 -2.94 -10.37 -0.25
CA LEU A 115 -2.19 -9.15 -0.58
C LEU A 115 -2.40 -8.05 0.47
N ALA A 116 -3.63 -7.87 0.98
CA ALA A 116 -3.89 -6.90 2.05
C ALA A 116 -3.09 -7.21 3.33
N TRP A 117 -2.94 -8.49 3.67
CA TRP A 117 -2.14 -8.93 4.82
C TRP A 117 -0.65 -8.76 4.60
N ALA A 118 -0.11 -9.19 3.46
CA ALA A 118 1.30 -8.98 3.13
C ALA A 118 1.70 -7.50 3.23
N ARG A 119 0.82 -6.61 2.77
CA ARG A 119 1.01 -5.16 2.86
C ARG A 119 0.92 -4.61 4.29
N ARG A 120 0.10 -5.19 5.17
CA ARG A 120 0.09 -4.84 6.61
C ARG A 120 1.44 -5.17 7.23
N THR A 121 1.95 -6.37 6.96
CA THR A 121 3.28 -6.78 7.45
C THR A 121 4.38 -5.86 6.91
N HIS A 122 4.31 -5.46 5.64
CA HIS A 122 5.26 -4.52 5.04
C HIS A 122 5.24 -3.11 5.69
N ARG A 123 4.19 -2.74 6.45
CA ARG A 123 4.11 -1.43 7.13
C ARG A 123 4.84 -1.37 8.46
N TRP A 124 5.31 -2.50 9.01
CA TRP A 124 6.06 -2.50 10.27
C TRP A 124 7.30 -1.60 10.18
N GLY A 125 7.47 -0.72 11.17
CA GLY A 125 8.56 0.26 11.22
C GLY A 125 8.36 1.49 10.34
N LYS A 126 7.28 1.59 9.55
CA LYS A 126 7.01 2.79 8.73
C LYS A 126 6.60 4.01 9.56
N GLU A 127 6.25 3.83 10.83
CA GLU A 127 5.99 4.91 11.78
C GLU A 127 7.27 5.65 12.19
N MET A 128 8.42 4.97 12.19
CA MET A 128 9.69 5.50 12.68
C MET A 128 10.13 6.82 12.02
N PRO A 129 10.13 6.98 10.68
CA PRO A 129 10.50 8.24 10.06
C PRO A 129 9.52 9.39 10.35
N HIS A 130 8.29 9.10 10.82
CA HIS A 130 7.31 10.13 11.14
C HIS A 130 7.50 10.71 12.54
N ILE A 131 8.17 10.00 13.45
CA ILE A 131 8.43 10.47 14.83
C ILE A 131 9.33 11.72 14.86
N PRO A 132 10.53 11.73 14.24
CA PRO A 132 11.35 12.94 14.23
C PRO A 132 10.68 14.09 13.46
N ALA A 133 9.99 13.79 12.35
CA ALA A 133 9.24 14.80 11.60
C ALA A 133 8.09 15.43 12.40
N LEU A 134 7.44 14.65 13.29
CA LEU A 134 6.47 15.18 14.24
C LEU A 134 7.13 16.13 15.24
N GLY A 135 8.29 15.75 15.78
CA GLY A 135 9.06 16.61 16.69
C GLY A 135 9.42 17.95 16.04
N GLU A 136 9.94 17.92 14.81
CA GLU A 136 10.26 19.12 14.03
C GLU A 136 9.02 19.99 13.77
N ALA A 137 7.90 19.39 13.37
CA ALA A 137 6.66 20.13 13.13
C ALA A 137 6.13 20.82 14.41
N ILE A 138 6.23 20.17 15.56
CA ILE A 138 5.88 20.77 16.87
C ILE A 138 6.83 21.92 17.19
N SER A 139 8.14 21.74 17.04
CA SER A 139 9.13 22.79 17.28
C SER A 139 8.94 24.02 16.38
N ASN A 140 8.50 23.80 15.14
CA ASN A 140 8.20 24.87 14.18
C ASN A 140 6.79 25.46 14.36
N CYS A 141 6.02 25.03 15.37
CA CYS A 141 4.63 25.40 15.59
C CYS A 141 3.72 25.13 14.36
N ASP A 142 4.09 24.17 13.50
CA ASP A 142 3.28 23.75 12.36
C ASP A 142 2.21 22.75 12.80
N VAL A 143 1.08 23.29 13.30
CA VAL A 143 -0.03 22.51 13.83
C VAL A 143 -0.60 21.52 12.81
N LEU A 144 -0.71 21.92 11.53
CA LEU A 144 -1.30 21.07 10.50
C LEU A 144 -0.40 19.85 10.22
N GLU A 145 0.91 20.06 10.08
CA GLU A 145 1.84 18.95 9.87
C GLU A 145 1.94 18.08 11.13
N ALA A 146 2.02 18.68 12.33
CA ALA A 146 2.04 17.94 13.58
C ALA A 146 0.80 17.03 13.73
N CYS A 147 -0.40 17.56 13.48
CA CYS A 147 -1.64 16.77 13.49
C CYS A 147 -1.60 15.64 12.45
N GLN A 148 -1.15 15.91 11.23
CA GLN A 148 -1.06 14.90 10.18
C GLN A 148 -0.13 13.75 10.58
N ARG A 149 1.07 14.07 11.08
CA ARG A 149 2.06 13.08 11.51
C ARG A 149 1.56 12.27 12.71
N ALA A 150 1.00 12.92 13.71
CA ALA A 150 0.45 12.25 14.90
C ALA A 150 -0.68 11.27 14.55
N VAL A 151 -1.63 11.68 13.69
CA VAL A 151 -2.71 10.80 13.21
C VAL A 151 -2.16 9.63 12.41
N LEU A 152 -1.14 9.85 11.56
CA LEU A 152 -0.53 8.79 10.76
C LEU A 152 0.22 7.77 11.63
N ILE A 153 1.00 8.22 12.61
CA ILE A 153 1.68 7.35 13.59
C ILE A 153 0.65 6.52 14.34
N THR A 154 -0.41 7.18 14.83
CA THR A 154 -1.51 6.51 15.54
C THR A 154 -2.15 5.41 14.69
N PHE A 155 -2.41 5.70 13.41
CA PHE A 155 -2.94 4.71 12.47
C PHE A 155 -2.00 3.51 12.29
N LEU A 156 -0.70 3.75 12.08
CA LEU A 156 0.29 2.69 11.85
C LEU A 156 0.41 1.78 13.08
N VAL A 157 0.51 2.36 14.28
CA VAL A 157 0.54 1.61 15.54
C VAL A 157 -0.75 0.80 15.74
N GLN A 158 -1.92 1.39 15.47
CA GLN A 158 -3.19 0.67 15.55
C GLN A 158 -3.32 -0.45 14.51
N ASP A 159 -2.68 -0.32 13.34
CA ASP A 159 -2.65 -1.36 12.31
C ASP A 159 -1.76 -2.54 12.73
N HIS A 160 -0.65 -2.27 13.43
CA HIS A 160 0.18 -3.30 14.06
C HIS A 160 -0.60 -4.06 15.14
N ILE A 161 -1.31 -3.35 16.01
CA ILE A 161 -2.19 -3.97 17.03
C ILE A 161 -3.25 -4.83 16.35
N TYR A 162 -3.87 -4.35 15.27
CA TYR A 162 -4.84 -5.14 14.52
C TYR A 162 -4.24 -6.43 13.96
N TRP A 163 -3.04 -6.35 13.39
CA TRP A 163 -2.34 -7.52 12.89
C TRP A 163 -2.04 -8.52 14.02
N LEU A 164 -1.55 -8.05 15.17
CA LEU A 164 -1.28 -8.87 16.36
C LEU A 164 -2.55 -9.56 16.91
N LEU A 165 -3.69 -8.86 16.89
CA LEU A 165 -4.99 -9.47 17.22
C LEU A 165 -5.37 -10.56 16.22
N LYS A 166 -5.11 -10.34 14.93
CA LYS A 166 -5.50 -11.29 13.88
C LYS A 166 -4.69 -12.58 13.93
N VAL A 167 -3.39 -12.49 14.21
CA VAL A 167 -2.52 -13.67 14.39
C VAL A 167 -2.66 -14.33 15.76
N GLY A 168 -3.52 -13.78 16.64
CA GLY A 168 -3.85 -14.38 17.93
C GLY A 168 -2.83 -14.11 19.06
N ILE A 169 -1.83 -13.26 18.82
CA ILE A 169 -0.84 -12.84 19.84
C ILE A 169 -1.52 -11.95 20.89
N LEU A 170 -2.36 -11.00 20.45
CA LEU A 170 -3.18 -10.18 21.34
C LEU A 170 -4.62 -10.69 21.36
N LYS A 171 -5.29 -10.54 22.51
CA LYS A 171 -6.72 -10.85 22.66
C LYS A 171 -7.38 -9.73 23.47
N PHE A 172 -8.37 -9.05 22.88
CA PHE A 172 -9.18 -8.07 23.59
C PHE A 172 -10.48 -8.70 24.09
N LYS A 173 -10.86 -8.38 25.32
CA LYS A 173 -12.12 -8.84 25.93
C LYS A 173 -13.32 -8.01 25.46
N SER A 174 -13.12 -6.71 25.22
CA SER A 174 -14.21 -5.76 24.96
C SER A 174 -14.39 -5.37 23.49
N TYR A 175 -13.46 -5.75 22.61
CA TYR A 175 -13.49 -5.37 21.20
C TYR A 175 -13.12 -6.54 20.30
N SER A 176 -13.92 -6.74 19.25
CA SER A 176 -13.54 -7.66 18.16
C SER A 176 -12.45 -7.05 17.28
N ALA A 177 -11.63 -7.90 16.66
CA ALA A 177 -10.63 -7.47 15.69
C ALA A 177 -11.25 -6.66 14.53
N ILE A 178 -12.47 -6.99 14.11
CA ILE A 178 -13.19 -6.28 13.05
C ILE A 178 -13.56 -4.85 13.48
N GLN A 179 -14.10 -4.68 14.70
CA GLN A 179 -14.42 -3.35 15.23
C GLN A 179 -13.16 -2.49 15.37
N TRP A 180 -12.07 -3.08 15.87
CA TRP A 180 -10.78 -2.41 15.95
C TRP A 180 -10.28 -1.96 14.57
N HIS A 181 -10.36 -2.84 13.57
CA HIS A 181 -9.98 -2.52 12.21
C HIS A 181 -10.77 -1.34 11.65
N ARG A 182 -12.10 -1.36 11.77
CA ARG A 182 -12.96 -0.28 11.27
C ARG A 182 -12.66 1.06 11.96
N ARG A 183 -12.40 1.04 13.26
CA ARG A 183 -11.96 2.24 14.00
C ARG A 183 -10.63 2.76 13.46
N ASN A 184 -9.66 1.88 13.24
CA ASN A 184 -8.37 2.26 12.68
C ASN A 184 -8.51 2.89 11.27
N LEU A 185 -9.42 2.36 10.44
CA LEU A 185 -9.70 2.90 9.12
C LEU A 185 -10.25 4.35 9.13
N ARG A 186 -10.86 4.79 10.23
CA ARG A 186 -11.29 6.19 10.40
C ARG A 186 -10.09 7.12 10.61
N PHE A 187 -9.05 6.67 11.31
CA PHE A 187 -7.81 7.45 11.48
C PHE A 187 -7.08 7.67 10.16
N ILE A 188 -6.96 6.64 9.30
CA ILE A 188 -6.36 6.84 7.97
C ILE A 188 -7.23 7.71 7.07
N THR A 189 -8.56 7.66 7.21
CA THR A 189 -9.47 8.58 6.51
C THR A 189 -9.15 10.03 6.90
N LEU A 190 -9.04 10.31 8.21
CA LEU A 190 -8.63 11.62 8.70
C LEU A 190 -7.23 12.01 8.20
N SER A 191 -6.28 11.08 8.20
CA SER A 191 -4.94 11.32 7.67
C SER A 191 -4.97 11.72 6.19
N HIS A 192 -5.86 11.14 5.37
CA HIS A 192 -6.02 11.53 3.97
C HIS A 192 -6.57 12.95 3.81
N VAL A 193 -7.50 13.37 4.67
CA VAL A 193 -7.99 14.76 4.68
C VAL A 193 -6.86 15.73 5.05
N LEU A 194 -6.10 15.43 6.11
CA LEU A 194 -4.98 16.28 6.55
C LEU A 194 -3.88 16.36 5.49
N ASN A 195 -3.54 15.25 4.84
CA ASN A 195 -2.56 15.24 3.76
C ASN A 195 -3.05 16.02 2.52
N PHE A 196 -4.35 15.96 2.20
CA PHE A 196 -4.92 16.79 1.13
C PHE A 196 -4.73 18.27 1.46
N SER A 197 -5.03 18.68 2.70
CA SER A 197 -4.82 20.05 3.16
C SER A 197 -3.36 20.49 3.10
N LEU A 198 -2.40 19.60 3.44
CA LEU A 198 -0.97 19.87 3.27
C LEU A 198 -0.59 20.10 1.81
N CYS A 199 -1.10 19.29 0.87
CA CYS A 199 -0.86 19.51 -0.56
C CYS A 199 -1.43 20.85 -1.05
N VAL A 200 -2.64 21.22 -0.62
CA VAL A 200 -3.23 22.53 -0.94
C VAL A 200 -2.35 23.66 -0.43
N ARG A 201 -1.93 23.58 0.85
CA ARG A 201 -1.06 24.57 1.47
C ARG A 201 0.26 24.71 0.72
N GLU A 202 0.87 23.61 0.30
CA GLU A 202 2.15 23.64 -0.42
C GLU A 202 1.99 24.25 -1.82
N VAL A 203 0.92 23.91 -2.56
CA VAL A 203 0.62 24.55 -3.86
C VAL A 203 0.44 26.05 -3.70
N MET A 204 -0.32 26.49 -2.69
CA MET A 204 -0.52 27.92 -2.42
C MET A 204 0.81 28.60 -2.07
N ARG A 205 1.64 27.97 -1.24
CA ARG A 205 2.95 28.49 -0.83
C ARG A 205 3.89 28.65 -2.02
N ILE A 206 3.98 27.66 -2.91
CA ILE A 206 4.84 27.74 -4.10
C ILE A 206 4.37 28.89 -5.01
N LYS A 207 3.07 28.98 -5.28
CA LYS A 207 2.49 30.06 -6.11
C LYS A 207 2.76 31.44 -5.52
N GLU A 208 2.64 31.59 -4.22
CA GLU A 208 2.90 32.87 -3.55
C GLU A 208 4.38 33.25 -3.65
N LYS A 209 5.30 32.31 -3.45
CA LYS A 209 6.74 32.56 -3.62
C LYS A 209 7.15 32.89 -5.05
N GLN A 210 6.46 32.31 -6.05
CA GLN A 210 6.64 32.70 -7.45
C GLN A 210 6.20 34.15 -7.70
N LYS A 211 5.07 34.58 -7.12
CA LYS A 211 4.63 35.98 -7.22
C LYS A 211 5.59 36.97 -6.55
N GLN A 212 6.23 36.55 -5.47
CA GLN A 212 7.20 37.37 -4.72
C GLN A 212 8.59 37.40 -5.37
N ASN A 213 8.75 36.80 -6.55
CA ASN A 213 10.04 36.68 -7.24
C ASN A 213 11.15 36.04 -6.37
N ASP A 214 10.81 35.09 -5.50
CA ASP A 214 11.81 34.35 -4.71
C ASP A 214 12.77 33.62 -5.68
N PRO A 215 14.11 33.87 -5.60
CA PRO A 215 15.10 33.29 -6.50
C PRO A 215 15.00 31.76 -6.61
N LYS A 216 14.54 31.09 -5.54
CA LYS A 216 14.38 29.64 -5.50
C LYS A 216 13.23 29.11 -6.36
N TYR A 217 12.26 29.94 -6.72
CA TYR A 217 11.03 29.54 -7.42
C TYR A 217 10.76 30.27 -8.73
N SER A 218 11.45 31.38 -9.00
CA SER A 218 11.12 32.28 -10.12
C SER A 218 12.31 32.98 -10.79
N GLY A 219 13.53 32.85 -10.24
CA GLY A 219 14.71 33.57 -10.75
C GLY A 219 15.42 32.93 -11.94
N SER A 220 15.22 31.63 -12.19
CA SER A 220 15.80 30.92 -13.33
C SER A 220 14.78 30.01 -14.00
N LYS A 221 14.99 29.67 -15.29
CA LYS A 221 14.13 28.74 -16.02
C LYS A 221 13.99 27.39 -15.30
N GLU A 222 15.09 26.89 -14.75
CA GLU A 222 15.12 25.65 -13.95
C GLU A 222 14.32 25.77 -12.64
N ALA A 223 14.38 26.93 -11.97
CA ALA A 223 13.64 27.17 -10.74
C ALA A 223 12.12 27.18 -10.99
N VAL A 224 11.69 27.82 -12.09
CA VAL A 224 10.28 27.83 -12.51
C VAL A 224 9.81 26.42 -12.86
N GLU A 225 10.56 25.69 -13.69
CA GLU A 225 10.21 24.33 -14.11
C GLU A 225 10.11 23.37 -12.89
N LYS A 226 11.03 23.48 -11.93
CA LYS A 226 10.99 22.70 -10.69
C LYS A 226 9.78 23.05 -9.83
N ALA A 227 9.42 24.33 -9.74
CA ALA A 227 8.26 24.79 -8.98
C ALA A 227 6.94 24.31 -9.63
N GLU A 228 6.82 24.40 -10.95
CA GLU A 228 5.67 23.89 -11.71
C GLU A 228 5.52 22.37 -11.58
N SER A 229 6.63 21.64 -11.68
CA SER A 229 6.67 20.19 -11.45
C SER A 229 6.21 19.83 -10.03
N ALA A 230 6.66 20.57 -9.01
CA ALA A 230 6.23 20.36 -7.64
C ALA A 230 4.72 20.67 -7.42
N ILE A 231 4.18 21.68 -8.11
CA ILE A 231 2.74 21.97 -8.10
C ILE A 231 1.97 20.81 -8.72
N TYR A 232 2.40 20.34 -9.89
CA TYR A 232 1.78 19.23 -10.59
C TYR A 232 1.78 17.95 -9.75
N ASP A 233 2.90 17.63 -9.11
CA ASP A 233 3.01 16.48 -8.22
C ASP A 233 2.08 16.59 -7.01
N ASN A 234 1.95 17.77 -6.41
CA ASN A 234 0.99 17.99 -5.31
C ASN A 234 -0.46 17.85 -5.77
N GLN A 235 -0.81 18.35 -6.96
CA GLN A 235 -2.14 18.16 -7.55
C GLN A 235 -2.46 16.69 -7.80
N ARG A 236 -1.51 15.90 -8.32
CA ARG A 236 -1.67 14.45 -8.47
C ARG A 236 -1.87 13.77 -7.12
N MET A 237 -1.15 14.21 -6.08
CA MET A 237 -1.34 13.70 -4.72
C MET A 237 -2.71 14.07 -4.14
N MET A 238 -3.23 15.26 -4.42
CA MET A 238 -4.58 15.66 -4.03
C MET A 238 -5.64 14.71 -4.62
N VAL A 239 -5.54 14.42 -5.93
CA VAL A 239 -6.43 13.43 -6.58
C VAL A 239 -6.29 12.07 -5.90
N ARG A 240 -5.07 11.63 -5.63
CA ARG A 240 -4.80 10.38 -4.92
C ARG A 240 -5.46 10.36 -3.54
N TYR A 241 -5.33 11.42 -2.74
CA TYR A 241 -5.95 11.52 -1.41
C TYR A 241 -7.47 11.50 -1.48
N PHE A 242 -8.06 12.22 -2.45
CA PHE A 242 -9.50 12.22 -2.70
C PHE A 242 -10.03 10.81 -3.03
N LEU A 243 -9.37 10.10 -3.96
CA LEU A 243 -9.73 8.71 -4.29
C LEU A 243 -9.60 7.78 -3.08
N THR A 244 -8.52 7.90 -2.31
CA THR A 244 -8.32 7.07 -1.11
C THR A 244 -9.29 7.41 0.01
N PHE A 245 -9.78 8.65 0.10
CA PHE A 245 -10.81 9.03 1.06
C PHE A 245 -12.10 8.23 0.85
N PHE A 246 -12.61 8.16 -0.39
CA PHE A 246 -13.78 7.34 -0.69
C PHE A 246 -13.53 5.86 -0.44
N GLN A 247 -12.36 5.34 -0.80
CA GLN A 247 -11.99 3.96 -0.48
C GLN A 247 -12.10 3.71 1.03
N MET A 248 -11.49 4.57 1.86
CA MET A 248 -11.48 4.37 3.31
C MET A 248 -12.87 4.57 3.93
N LEU A 249 -13.70 5.48 3.42
CA LEU A 249 -15.10 5.59 3.83
C LEU A 249 -15.88 4.30 3.58
N HIS A 250 -15.65 3.66 2.44
CA HIS A 250 -16.25 2.37 2.11
C HIS A 250 -15.74 1.25 3.00
N VAL A 251 -14.41 1.05 3.09
CA VAL A 251 -13.84 -0.06 3.87
C VAL A 251 -14.11 0.10 5.37
N SER A 252 -14.20 1.34 5.88
CA SER A 252 -14.59 1.61 7.29
C SER A 252 -16.09 1.44 7.55
N GLN A 253 -16.90 1.15 6.52
CA GLN A 253 -18.35 1.08 6.56
C GLN A 253 -19.03 2.37 7.02
N VAL A 254 -18.39 3.52 6.84
CA VAL A 254 -19.04 4.82 7.06
C VAL A 254 -20.02 5.09 5.92
N LYS A 255 -19.63 4.75 4.68
CA LYS A 255 -20.52 4.82 3.51
C LYS A 255 -20.26 3.64 2.57
N VAL A 256 -21.21 2.72 2.49
CA VAL A 256 -21.13 1.59 1.56
C VAL A 256 -21.34 2.09 0.12
N MET A 257 -20.55 1.57 -0.79
CA MET A 257 -20.41 1.97 -2.19
C MET A 257 -20.11 0.70 -2.99
N ASP A 258 -20.21 0.75 -4.31
CA ASP A 258 -19.92 -0.43 -5.14
C ASP A 258 -18.43 -0.79 -5.14
N ASP A 259 -18.11 -2.06 -4.89
CA ASP A 259 -16.72 -2.55 -4.86
C ASP A 259 -16.00 -2.39 -6.20
N THR A 260 -16.73 -2.32 -7.32
CA THR A 260 -16.18 -2.04 -8.65
C THR A 260 -15.52 -0.67 -8.67
N TYR A 261 -16.24 0.37 -8.23
CA TYR A 261 -15.71 1.74 -8.19
C TYR A 261 -14.57 1.86 -7.17
N ILE A 262 -14.69 1.21 -6.01
CA ILE A 262 -13.63 1.22 -4.99
C ILE A 262 -12.37 0.54 -5.48
N GLY A 263 -12.50 -0.55 -6.24
CA GLY A 263 -11.40 -1.22 -6.94
C GLY A 263 -10.72 -0.29 -7.93
N LEU A 264 -11.48 0.35 -8.82
CA LEU A 264 -10.93 1.28 -9.81
C LEU A 264 -10.21 2.48 -9.17
N PHE A 265 -10.84 3.13 -8.19
CA PHE A 265 -10.21 4.20 -7.43
C PHE A 265 -8.91 3.72 -6.78
N GLY A 266 -8.93 2.49 -6.25
CA GLY A 266 -7.80 1.85 -5.62
C GLY A 266 -6.63 1.62 -6.56
N MET A 267 -6.91 1.16 -7.78
CA MET A 267 -5.90 0.99 -8.82
C MET A 267 -5.30 2.34 -9.24
N ILE A 268 -6.13 3.34 -9.51
CA ILE A 268 -5.68 4.68 -9.94
C ILE A 268 -4.83 5.33 -8.85
N SER A 269 -5.29 5.34 -7.59
CA SER A 269 -4.53 5.93 -6.49
C SER A 269 -3.20 5.23 -6.25
N SER A 270 -3.15 3.90 -6.46
CA SER A 270 -1.93 3.11 -6.34
C SER A 270 -0.97 3.30 -7.50
N TYR A 271 -1.49 3.53 -8.71
CA TYR A 271 -0.67 3.89 -9.86
C TYR A 271 0.00 5.25 -9.66
N ILE A 272 -0.71 6.24 -9.11
CA ILE A 272 -0.13 7.54 -8.75
C ILE A 272 1.04 7.34 -7.76
N ASP A 273 0.85 6.54 -6.70
CA ASP A 273 1.93 6.22 -5.76
C ASP A 273 3.11 5.47 -6.42
N ALA A 274 2.81 4.50 -7.30
CA ALA A 274 3.82 3.72 -8.01
C ALA A 274 4.65 4.58 -8.96
N SER A 275 4.02 5.51 -9.67
CA SER A 275 4.69 6.39 -10.63
C SER A 275 5.77 7.28 -10.00
N LYS A 276 5.71 7.52 -8.69
CA LYS A 276 6.77 8.24 -7.94
C LYS A 276 8.01 7.39 -7.66
N GLN A 277 7.91 6.08 -7.78
CA GLN A 277 9.03 5.16 -7.58
C GLN A 277 9.79 4.87 -8.88
N TRP A 278 9.22 5.29 -10.02
CA TRP A 278 9.77 5.18 -11.36
C TRP A 278 10.69 6.37 -11.63
#